data_AF-A0A2V6K8S3-F1
#
_entry.id   AF-A0A2V6K8S3-F1
#
_cell.length_a   1.000
_cell.length_b   1.000
_cell.length_c   1.000
_cell.angle_alpha   90.00
_cell.angle_beta   90.00
_cell.angle_gamma   90.00
#
_symmetry.space_group_name_H-M   'P 1'
#
loop_
_entity.id
_entity.type
_entity.pdbx_description
1 polymer ?
#
loop_
_entity_poly.entity_id
_entity_poly.type
_entity_poly.pdbx_seq_one_letter_code
_entity_poly.pdbx_strand_id
1 'polypeptide(L)'
;MSPHPGEVWLADLGLAAKTRPIVIVSRHDPEAPRALAIYVPLTTQNRGSKYEVVLPQLRFLRDASVANVRGLASLPLTRLERKVGDLPPEVLARIREVSHSPSILPEQHLTNKYGVGSWLWLLA
;
A
#
# COMPACT_ATOMS: atom_id res chain seq x y z
N MET A 1 -4.36 18.76 -7.06
CA MET A 1 -3.84 17.60 -7.82
C MET A 1 -4.30 16.33 -7.14
N SER A 2 -4.71 15.30 -7.88
CA SER A 2 -5.06 13.99 -7.33
C SER A 2 -4.04 12.97 -7.83
N PRO A 3 -3.22 12.36 -6.95
CA PRO A 3 -2.15 11.47 -7.36
C PRO A 3 -2.70 10.15 -7.92
N HIS A 4 -1.90 9.48 -8.75
CA HIS A 4 -2.26 8.18 -9.31
C HIS A 4 -1.60 7.02 -8.55
N PRO A 5 -2.23 5.85 -8.46
CA PRO A 5 -1.58 4.65 -7.94
C PRO A 5 -0.28 4.37 -8.69
N GLY A 6 0.80 4.07 -7.95
CA GLY A 6 2.11 3.80 -8.51
C GLY A 6 3.02 5.02 -8.62
N GLU A 7 2.48 6.25 -8.51
CA GLU A 7 3.33 7.43 -8.47
C GLU A 7 4.18 7.43 -7.19
N VAL A 8 5.45 7.79 -7.36
CA VAL A 8 6.38 7.98 -6.25
C VAL A 8 6.56 9.47 -6.00
N TRP A 9 6.35 9.87 -4.75
CA TRP A 9 6.39 11.26 -4.30
C TRP A 9 7.39 11.42 -3.17
N LEU A 10 8.11 12.55 -3.14
CA LEU A 10 8.68 13.04 -1.89
C LEU A 10 7.55 13.65 -1.07
N ALA A 11 7.41 13.20 0.17
CA ALA A 11 6.38 13.67 1.07
C ALA A 11 6.97 14.06 2.42
N ASP A 12 6.47 15.16 2.97
CA ASP A 12 6.67 15.53 4.36
C ASP A 12 5.77 14.64 5.23
N LEU A 13 6.35 13.82 6.08
CA LEU A 13 5.62 12.93 6.96
C LEU A 13 5.44 13.53 8.38
N GLY A 14 5.80 14.81 8.57
CA GLY A 14 5.62 15.59 9.79
C GLY A 14 6.84 15.62 10.71
N LEU A 15 6.66 16.23 11.89
CA LEU A 15 7.72 16.65 12.84
C LEU A 15 8.71 15.55 13.28
N ALA A 16 8.39 14.27 13.10
CA ALA A 16 9.28 13.15 13.45
C ALA A 16 9.79 12.34 12.23
N ALA A 17 9.31 12.64 11.03
CA ALA A 17 9.55 11.82 9.85
C ALA A 17 10.06 12.68 8.69
N LYS A 18 11.40 12.69 8.54
CA LYS A 18 12.15 13.29 7.42
C LYS A 18 11.40 13.13 6.09
N THR A 19 11.41 14.15 5.23
CA THR A 19 10.92 14.05 3.85
C THR A 19 11.50 12.82 3.17
N ARG A 20 10.64 11.93 2.69
CA ARG A 20 11.04 10.62 2.13
C ARG A 20 10.23 10.27 0.90
N PRO A 21 10.78 9.42 0.01
CA PRO A 21 10.02 8.82 -1.06
C PRO A 21 8.92 7.90 -0.51
N ILE A 22 7.70 8.07 -1.00
CA ILE A 22 6.54 7.23 -0.75
C ILE A 22 5.91 6.83 -2.09
N VAL A 23 5.28 5.66 -2.16
CA VAL A 23 4.45 5.28 -3.32
C VAL A 23 2.98 5.42 -2.97
N ILE A 24 2.21 6.01 -3.87
CA ILE A 24 0.77 6.14 -3.76
C ILE A 24 0.10 4.81 -4.13
N VAL A 25 -0.78 4.32 -3.26
CA VAL A 25 -1.51 3.06 -3.46
C VAL A 25 -3.04 3.24 -3.47
N SER A 26 -3.54 4.40 -3.01
CA SER A 26 -4.96 4.75 -3.16
C SER A 26 -5.35 4.88 -4.62
N ARG A 27 -6.59 4.47 -4.94
CA ARG A 27 -7.22 4.72 -6.24
C ARG A 27 -7.21 6.22 -6.56
N HIS A 28 -7.01 6.55 -7.83
CA HIS A 28 -7.22 7.91 -8.31
C HIS A 28 -8.71 8.26 -8.25
N ASP A 29 -9.02 9.31 -7.49
CA ASP A 29 -10.36 9.86 -7.35
C ASP A 29 -10.26 11.39 -7.32
N PRO A 30 -10.66 12.09 -8.41
CA PRO A 30 -10.64 13.54 -8.45
C PRO A 30 -11.74 14.18 -7.61
N GLU A 31 -12.82 13.44 -7.31
CA GLU A 31 -14.00 13.92 -6.58
C GLU A 31 -14.03 13.42 -5.12
N ALA A 32 -12.89 12.95 -4.62
CA ALA A 32 -12.80 12.39 -3.28
C ALA A 32 -13.26 13.42 -2.23
N PRO A 33 -14.14 13.04 -1.27
CA PRO A 33 -14.66 13.96 -0.26
C PRO A 33 -13.58 14.47 0.71
N ARG A 34 -12.41 13.83 0.74
CA ARG A 34 -11.24 14.25 1.50
C ARG A 34 -10.00 14.21 0.60
N ALA A 35 -9.21 15.28 0.61
CA ALA A 35 -7.92 15.36 -0.06
C ALA A 35 -6.84 14.58 0.71
N LEU A 36 -6.96 13.25 0.72
CA LEU A 36 -6.01 12.31 1.32
C LEU A 36 -5.46 11.35 0.25
N ALA A 37 -4.21 10.90 0.43
CA ALA A 37 -3.66 9.76 -0.29
C ALA A 37 -3.31 8.63 0.70
N ILE A 38 -3.49 7.38 0.27
CA ILE A 38 -2.95 6.21 0.95
C ILE A 38 -1.62 5.87 0.30
N TYR A 39 -0.59 5.62 1.11
CA TYR A 39 0.77 5.41 0.63
C TYR A 39 1.47 4.26 1.35
N VAL A 40 2.55 3.80 0.74
CA VAL A 40 3.55 2.91 1.33
C VAL A 40 4.92 3.61 1.33
N PRO A 41 5.64 3.67 2.47
CA PRO A 41 6.93 4.33 2.53
C PRO A 41 8.03 3.49 1.88
N LEU A 42 8.97 4.16 1.21
CA LEU A 42 10.20 3.54 0.71
C LEU A 42 11.32 3.73 1.72
N THR A 43 12.11 2.69 1.94
CA THR A 43 13.22 2.70 2.91
C THR A 43 14.42 1.94 2.39
N THR A 44 15.61 2.43 2.71
CA THR A 44 16.88 1.72 2.49
C THR A 44 17.17 0.68 3.57
N GLN A 45 16.44 0.74 4.69
CA GLN A 45 16.55 -0.23 5.78
C GLN A 45 15.73 -1.48 5.46
N ASN A 46 16.29 -2.37 4.66
CA ASN A 46 15.71 -3.68 4.39
C ASN A 46 15.93 -4.63 5.58
N ARG A 47 14.86 -5.26 6.08
CA ARG A 47 14.90 -6.23 7.20
C ARG A 47 14.61 -7.66 6.76
N GLY A 48 14.50 -7.92 5.46
CA GLY A 48 14.21 -9.24 4.90
C GLY A 48 12.81 -9.77 5.23
N SER A 49 11.86 -8.87 5.51
CA SER A 49 10.52 -9.27 5.95
C SER A 49 9.60 -9.61 4.79
N LYS A 50 8.64 -10.52 5.00
CA LYS A 50 7.57 -10.82 4.02
C LYS A 50 6.67 -9.62 3.69
N TYR A 51 6.75 -8.54 4.47
CA TYR A 51 6.00 -7.30 4.27
C TYR A 51 6.81 -6.22 3.50
N GLU A 52 8.00 -6.57 3.04
CA GLU A 52 8.87 -5.68 2.27
C GLU A 52 8.91 -6.16 0.82
N VAL A 53 8.61 -5.25 -0.12
CA VAL A 53 8.74 -5.52 -1.55
C VAL A 53 10.04 -4.90 -2.04
N VAL A 54 10.94 -5.73 -2.57
CA VAL A 54 12.20 -5.27 -3.15
C VAL A 54 11.92 -4.45 -4.40
N LEU A 55 12.50 -3.25 -4.47
CA LEU A 55 12.39 -2.40 -5.64
C LEU A 55 13.51 -2.72 -6.64
N PRO A 56 13.24 -2.65 -7.95
CA PRO A 56 14.31 -2.64 -8.95
C PRO A 56 15.13 -1.35 -8.82
N GLN A 57 16.21 -1.26 -9.59
CA GLN A 57 16.97 -0.02 -9.66
C GLN A 57 16.14 1.08 -10.34
N LEU A 58 15.61 2.01 -9.54
CA LEU A 58 14.82 3.15 -10.00
C LEU A 58 15.72 4.38 -10.10
N ARG A 59 15.73 5.06 -11.25
CA ARG A 59 16.64 6.20 -11.53
C ARG A 59 16.56 7.34 -10.51
N PHE A 60 15.41 7.49 -9.84
CA PHE A 60 15.17 8.52 -8.84
C PHE A 60 15.52 8.10 -7.40
N LEU A 61 15.88 6.83 -7.18
CA LEU A 61 16.40 6.33 -5.91
C LEU A 61 17.91 6.12 -6.03
N ARG A 62 18.67 6.69 -5.10
CA ARG A 62 20.14 6.57 -5.09
C ARG A 62 20.61 5.20 -4.61
N ASP A 63 19.91 4.67 -3.61
CA ASP A 63 20.27 3.45 -2.91
C ASP A 63 19.21 2.36 -3.13
N ALA A 64 19.64 1.11 -3.05
CA ALA A 64 18.74 -0.03 -3.02
C ALA A 64 17.71 0.14 -1.89
N SER A 65 16.44 0.01 -2.24
CA SER A 65 15.32 0.35 -1.35
C SER A 65 14.24 -0.72 -1.43
N VAL A 66 13.43 -0.80 -0.37
CA VAL A 66 12.25 -1.64 -0.30
C VAL A 66 11.02 -0.78 -0.04
N ALA A 67 9.86 -1.19 -0.56
CA ALA A 67 8.57 -0.67 -0.13
C ALA A 67 8.13 -1.43 1.13
N ASN A 68 8.03 -0.74 2.26
CA ASN A 68 7.63 -1.34 3.53
C ASN A 68 6.10 -1.28 3.69
N VAL A 69 5.42 -2.34 3.27
CA VAL A 69 3.94 -2.41 3.24
C VAL A 69 3.33 -2.31 4.63
N ARG A 70 4.03 -2.74 5.69
CA ARG A 70 3.57 -2.57 7.07
C ARG A 70 3.50 -1.10 7.50
N GLY A 71 4.28 -0.23 6.85
CA GLY A 71 4.25 1.21 7.08
C GLY A 71 3.14 1.94 6.32
N LEU A 72 2.17 1.22 5.73
CA LEU A 72 1.05 1.81 5.02
C LEU A 72 0.28 2.79 5.91
N ALA A 73 0.05 4.00 5.40
CA ALA A 73 -0.66 5.05 6.11
C ALA A 73 -1.36 5.99 5.13
N SER A 74 -2.04 7.01 5.67
CA SER A 74 -2.62 8.09 4.87
C SER A 74 -1.98 9.44 5.21
N LEU A 75 -1.92 10.35 4.24
CA LEU A 75 -1.50 11.74 4.45
C LEU A 75 -2.40 12.72 3.68
N PRO A 76 -2.49 13.99 4.11
CA PRO A 76 -3.04 15.07 3.30
C PRO A 76 -2.26 15.25 1.99
N LEU A 77 -2.96 15.52 0.89
CA LEU A 77 -2.31 15.79 -0.41
C LEU A 77 -1.38 17.01 -0.35
N THR A 78 -1.62 17.95 0.57
CA THR A 78 -0.77 19.13 0.81
C THR A 78 0.63 18.78 1.32
N ARG A 79 0.84 17.55 1.80
CA ARG A 79 2.15 17.05 2.24
C ARG A 79 2.91 16.31 1.12
N LEU A 80 2.32 16.18 -0.07
CA LEU A 80 3.03 15.72 -1.26
C LEU A 80 3.81 16.89 -1.84
N GLU A 81 5.13 16.86 -1.72
CA GLU A 81 5.99 17.97 -2.16
C GLU A 81 6.24 17.90 -3.67
N ARG A 82 6.71 16.76 -4.16
CA ARG A 82 7.10 16.60 -5.57
C ARG A 82 7.06 15.13 -6.01
N LYS A 83 6.46 14.88 -7.18
CA LYS A 83 6.57 13.59 -7.88
C LYS A 83 8.03 13.37 -8.32
N VAL A 84 8.59 12.21 -7.98
CA VAL A 84 9.96 11.81 -8.36
C VAL A 84 10.00 10.75 -9.46
N GLY A 85 8.89 10.05 -9.69
CA GLY A 85 8.77 9.07 -10.74
C GLY A 85 7.56 8.16 -10.55
N ASP A 86 7.60 7.01 -11.20
CA ASP A 86 6.54 6.00 -11.18
C ASP A 86 7.16 4.64 -10.89
N LEU A 87 6.46 3.80 -10.12
CA LEU A 87 6.84 2.40 -9.97
C LEU A 87 6.45 1.61 -11.22
N PRO A 88 7.27 0.62 -11.61
CA PRO A 88 6.86 -0.36 -12.60
C PRO A 88 5.55 -1.07 -12.16
N PRO A 89 4.62 -1.33 -13.09
CA PRO A 89 3.31 -1.91 -12.76
C PRO A 89 3.38 -3.22 -11.97
N GLU A 90 4.38 -4.06 -12.25
CA GLU A 90 4.64 -5.34 -11.59
C GLU A 90 5.01 -5.16 -10.11
N VAL A 91 5.77 -4.11 -9.78
CA VAL A 91 6.14 -3.81 -8.40
C VAL A 91 4.92 -3.33 -7.62
N LEU A 92 4.11 -2.47 -8.23
CA LEU A 92 2.87 -1.99 -7.63
C LEU A 92 1.86 -3.14 -7.41
N ALA A 93 1.77 -4.09 -8.36
CA ALA A 93 0.98 -5.31 -8.19
C ALA A 93 1.46 -6.11 -6.98
N ARG A 94 2.77 -6.30 -6.83
CA ARG A 94 3.34 -7.01 -5.69
C ARG A 94 3.07 -6.31 -4.35
N ILE A 95 3.13 -4.99 -4.31
CA ILE A 95 2.76 -4.20 -3.12
C ILE A 95 1.29 -4.45 -2.75
N ARG A 96 0.39 -4.47 -3.74
CA ARG A 96 -1.02 -4.79 -3.51
C ARG A 96 -1.19 -6.22 -3.00
N GLU A 97 -0.51 -7.21 -3.57
CA GLU A 97 -0.60 -8.60 -3.08
C GLU A 97 -0.19 -8.70 -1.61
N VAL A 98 0.91 -8.06 -1.23
CA VAL A 98 1.40 -8.07 0.16
C VAL A 98 0.45 -7.31 1.11
N SER A 99 -0.24 -6.25 0.63
CA SER A 99 -1.23 -5.54 1.43
C SER A 99 -2.53 -6.34 1.62
N HIS A 100 -2.90 -7.17 0.64
CA HIS A 100 -4.01 -8.11 0.73
C HIS A 100 -3.55 -9.37 1.46
N SER A 101 -3.32 -9.29 2.77
CA SER A 101 -3.04 -10.50 3.55
C SER A 101 -4.28 -11.39 3.59
N PRO A 102 -4.22 -12.68 3.17
CA PRO A 102 -5.31 -13.64 3.39
C PRO A 102 -5.53 -13.96 4.88
N SER A 103 -4.66 -13.46 5.76
CA SER A 103 -4.51 -13.93 7.16
C SER A 103 -5.50 -13.33 8.17
N ILE A 104 -6.63 -12.75 7.75
CA ILE A 104 -7.70 -12.29 8.65
C ILE A 104 -9.06 -12.90 8.30
N LEU A 105 -9.07 -14.10 7.72
CA LEU A 105 -10.18 -15.01 7.95
C LEU A 105 -9.63 -16.14 8.82
N PRO A 106 -10.14 -16.37 10.04
CA PRO A 106 -9.87 -17.64 10.68
C PRO A 106 -10.35 -18.72 9.71
N GLU A 107 -9.47 -19.68 9.46
CA GLU A 107 -9.83 -20.93 8.79
C GLU A 107 -10.96 -21.55 9.61
N GLN A 108 -12.21 -21.27 9.20
CA GLN A 108 -13.35 -21.92 9.79
C GLN A 108 -13.30 -23.37 9.32
N HIS A 109 -12.57 -24.19 10.07
CA HIS A 109 -12.81 -25.62 10.14
C HIS A 109 -14.25 -25.83 10.58
N LEU A 110 -15.17 -25.79 9.62
CA LEU A 110 -16.53 -26.29 9.78
C LEU A 110 -16.46 -27.82 9.76
N THR A 111 -15.92 -28.42 10.81
CA THR A 111 -16.28 -29.80 11.14
C THR A 111 -17.68 -29.75 11.73
N ASN A 112 -18.66 -29.94 10.86
CA ASN A 112 -20.04 -30.09 11.27
C ASN A 112 -20.20 -31.41 12.05
N LYS A 113 -20.64 -31.34 13.32
CA LYS A 113 -21.03 -32.53 14.10
C LYS A 113 -22.50 -32.95 13.91
N TYR A 114 -23.31 -32.17 13.19
CA TYR A 114 -24.71 -32.47 12.87
C TYR A 114 -25.05 -32.00 11.45
N GLY A 115 -24.86 -32.89 10.48
CA GLY A 115 -25.17 -32.65 9.06
C GLY A 115 -26.61 -32.24 8.81
N VAL A 116 -26.88 -30.95 8.57
CA VAL A 116 -27.77 -30.42 7.51
C VAL A 116 -27.38 -28.96 7.24
N GLY A 117 -26.81 -28.67 6.06
CA GLY A 117 -26.54 -27.30 5.63
C GLY A 117 -27.72 -26.75 4.82
N SER A 118 -28.41 -25.75 5.36
CA SER A 118 -29.31 -24.89 4.59
C SER A 118 -28.86 -23.45 4.80
N TRP A 119 -28.28 -22.85 3.75
CA TRP A 119 -28.02 -21.42 3.70
C TRP A 119 -28.92 -20.86 2.62
N LEU A 120 -30.09 -20.38 3.05
CA LEU A 120 -30.92 -19.49 2.25
C LEU A 120 -30.10 -18.23 1.97
N TRP A 121 -30.00 -17.88 0.70
CA TRP A 121 -29.26 -16.73 0.18
C TRP A 121 -29.69 -15.42 0.83
N LEU A 122 -28.69 -14.54 1.00
CA LEU A 122 -28.81 -13.14 1.38
C LEU A 122 -29.94 -12.44 0.62
N LEU A 123 -30.74 -11.70 1.39
CA LEU A 123 -31.71 -10.73 0.93
C LEU A 123 -31.03 -9.58 0.17
N ALA A 124 -31.76 -9.14 -0.87
CA ALA A 124 -31.58 -7.95 -1.73
C ALA A 124 -30.62 -8.06 -2.91
#